data_AF-A0A522VLR3-F1
#
_entry.id   AF-A0A522VLR3-F1
#
_cell.length_a   1.000
_cell.length_b   1.000
_cell.length_c   1.000
_cell.angle_alpha   90.00
_cell.angle_beta   90.00
_cell.angle_gamma   90.00
#
_symmetry.space_group_name_H-M   'P 1'
#
loop_
_entity.id
_entity.type
_entity.pdbx_description
1 polymer ?
#
loop_
_entity_poly.entity_id
_entity_poly.type
_entity_poly.pdbx_seq_one_letter_code
_entity_poly.pdbx_strand_id
1 'polypeptide(L)'
;MNPELTLLDDGSLKLCYHLHELPTAQHKAGLAGLLFLSRNMQSRGLDGHIEITALAADSAEIVVSLDTLKATFDDLYAASWRELYSRSKFAGREPKRTEEVPVEDDATGKTEKRYVYDEFRPDGGFFAYLLEGGTESPWLKLWQDMLWAVLRAQPAARSDYETRANGAQLMLADKQWEALLKAAKGRSKNRLSVDSVAGSLFIGAQASNAEKVSFQGPVELNLLLHFWQLVAPLFAPRTIDVKNHRMADQGYLLAIPEVSDLAEFLEDIERFWKKSTAKRNGYRPEQAVIDLPQEGGLEFLYDLAHLRAAQGIGLSVSGVEWFHQEKQGNNVRMHGYGRIRADRGLLKRYEEARARHGNPLFKQLTLGNLLAGRPWHQGAAGLCALHPAEFFIHTAKTPRFAFFGAAARRRFNAILKDPKAQENPAMNEKKTDAVDNALVARVYQLIGAYVEHRVHERTRMRRRDFAKDANGHAHYPKELREAVEKVAKDAFLAMRGRNDREFIAYFTGTICSVPQFFGRQEDFITLSQALIADPELIKDLSMLALSAHSWMPYGDDATDAQANP
;
A
#
# COMPACT_ATOMS: atom_id res chain seq x y z
N MET A 1 3.99 -32.81 2.27
CA MET A 1 3.00 -33.72 2.89
C MET A 1 1.63 -33.12 2.61
N ASN A 2 0.60 -33.94 2.37
CA ASN A 2 -0.73 -33.42 2.06
C ASN A 2 -1.57 -33.39 3.34
N PRO A 3 -2.48 -32.41 3.53
CA PRO A 3 -3.30 -32.27 4.74
C PRO A 3 -4.05 -33.55 5.03
N GLU A 4 -4.21 -34.03 6.26
CA GLU A 4 -4.95 -35.28 6.54
C GLU A 4 -6.44 -35.16 6.16
N LEU A 5 -7.04 -36.25 5.66
CA LEU A 5 -8.42 -36.29 5.16
C LEU A 5 -9.01 -37.66 5.44
N THR A 6 -10.04 -37.69 6.28
CA THR A 6 -10.65 -38.91 6.82
C THR A 6 -12.16 -38.86 6.67
N LEU A 7 -12.78 -39.94 6.21
CA LEU A 7 -14.23 -40.11 6.18
C LEU A 7 -14.70 -40.63 7.54
N LEU A 8 -15.63 -39.92 8.16
CA LEU A 8 -16.24 -40.26 9.44
C LEU A 8 -17.47 -41.16 9.25
N ASP A 9 -17.90 -41.81 10.33
CA ASP A 9 -19.00 -42.79 10.31
C ASP A 9 -20.35 -42.18 9.94
N ASP A 10 -20.55 -40.89 10.23
CA ASP A 10 -21.74 -40.11 9.88
C ASP A 10 -21.75 -39.61 8.42
N GLY A 11 -20.70 -39.95 7.65
CA GLY A 11 -20.53 -39.53 6.26
C GLY A 11 -19.91 -38.14 6.08
N SER A 12 -19.56 -37.44 7.16
CA SER A 12 -18.80 -36.20 7.11
C SER A 12 -17.30 -36.46 6.89
N LEU A 13 -16.57 -35.41 6.51
CA LEU A 13 -15.13 -35.45 6.28
C LEU A 13 -14.41 -34.64 7.34
N LYS A 14 -13.43 -35.25 8.00
CA LYS A 14 -12.47 -34.58 8.87
C LYS A 14 -11.22 -34.20 8.06
N LEU A 15 -10.86 -32.93 8.10
CA LEU A 15 -9.64 -32.40 7.47
C LEU A 15 -8.72 -31.80 8.53
N CYS A 16 -7.45 -32.21 8.53
CA CYS A 16 -6.42 -31.63 9.38
C CYS A 16 -5.39 -30.91 8.51
N TYR A 17 -5.21 -29.61 8.74
CA TYR A 17 -4.24 -28.79 8.02
C TYR A 17 -3.14 -28.35 8.98
N HIS A 18 -1.90 -28.44 8.52
CA HIS A 18 -0.75 -27.83 9.19
C HIS A 18 -0.15 -26.72 8.32
N LEU A 19 0.17 -25.57 8.92
CA LEU A 19 0.72 -24.42 8.20
C LEU A 19 2.00 -24.75 7.42
N HIS A 20 2.84 -25.65 7.93
CA HIS A 20 4.10 -26.02 7.27
C HIS A 20 3.91 -26.95 6.06
N GLU A 21 2.71 -27.54 5.89
CA GLU A 21 2.34 -28.38 4.75
C GLU A 21 1.72 -27.58 3.60
N LEU A 22 1.24 -26.36 3.89
CA LEU A 22 0.59 -25.51 2.90
C LEU A 22 1.63 -24.86 1.98
N PRO A 23 1.48 -24.97 0.64
CA PRO A 23 2.59 -24.72 -0.29
C PRO A 23 2.87 -23.23 -0.53
N THR A 24 1.92 -22.34 -0.26
CA THR A 24 2.07 -20.90 -0.52
C THR A 24 1.38 -20.04 0.54
N ALA A 25 1.76 -18.76 0.63
CA ALA A 25 1.06 -17.77 1.45
C ALA A 25 -0.44 -17.74 1.16
N GLN A 26 -0.86 -17.90 -0.10
CA GLN A 26 -2.28 -17.96 -0.48
C GLN A 26 -3.01 -19.16 0.13
N HIS A 27 -2.38 -20.33 0.23
CA HIS A 27 -3.02 -21.48 0.88
C HIS A 27 -3.13 -21.28 2.39
N LYS A 28 -2.11 -20.69 3.02
CA LYS A 28 -2.15 -20.35 4.46
C LYS A 28 -3.21 -19.29 4.77
N ALA A 29 -3.25 -18.23 3.97
CA ALA A 29 -4.32 -17.25 4.00
C ALA A 29 -5.68 -17.88 3.68
N GLY A 30 -5.73 -18.88 2.79
CA GLY A 30 -6.93 -19.64 2.47
C GLY A 30 -7.48 -20.42 3.66
N LEU A 31 -6.62 -21.13 4.40
CA LEU A 31 -7.00 -21.79 5.65
C LEU A 31 -7.52 -20.78 6.67
N ALA A 32 -6.78 -19.69 6.91
CA ALA A 32 -7.23 -18.64 7.81
C ALA A 32 -8.56 -18.01 7.37
N GLY A 33 -8.76 -17.81 6.07
CA GLY A 33 -10.00 -17.28 5.49
C GLY A 33 -11.20 -18.21 5.70
N LEU A 34 -11.00 -19.52 5.54
CA LEU A 34 -12.04 -20.52 5.81
C LEU A 34 -12.46 -20.50 7.28
N LEU A 35 -11.48 -20.56 8.19
CA LEU A 35 -11.74 -20.52 9.63
C LEU A 35 -12.38 -19.20 10.06
N PHE A 36 -11.94 -18.08 9.48
CA PHE A 36 -12.52 -16.76 9.69
C PHE A 36 -13.99 -16.71 9.25
N LEU A 37 -14.30 -17.24 8.06
CA LEU A 37 -15.67 -17.27 7.56
C LEU A 37 -16.58 -18.12 8.46
N SER A 38 -16.14 -19.32 8.85
CA SER A 38 -16.90 -20.18 9.76
C SER A 38 -17.21 -19.49 11.10
N ARG A 39 -16.21 -18.87 11.73
CA ARG A 39 -16.41 -18.09 12.98
C ARG A 39 -17.33 -16.88 12.78
N ASN A 40 -17.23 -16.23 11.63
CA ASN A 40 -18.05 -15.09 11.28
C ASN A 40 -19.51 -15.49 11.03
N MET A 41 -19.76 -16.62 10.35
CA MET A 41 -21.09 -17.21 10.17
C MET A 41 -21.71 -17.56 11.54
N GLN A 42 -20.93 -18.20 12.42
CA GLN A 42 -21.36 -18.50 13.79
C GLN A 42 -21.72 -17.21 14.56
N SER A 43 -20.89 -16.17 14.49
CA SER A 43 -21.14 -14.87 15.13
C SER A 43 -22.37 -14.14 14.58
N ARG A 44 -22.73 -14.38 13.32
CA ARG A 44 -23.96 -13.89 12.68
C ARG A 44 -25.19 -14.76 12.98
N GLY A 45 -25.03 -15.86 13.71
CA GLY A 45 -26.12 -16.80 14.00
C GLY A 45 -26.57 -17.60 12.77
N LEU A 46 -25.66 -17.83 11.80
CA LEU A 46 -25.94 -18.65 10.63
C LEU A 46 -25.67 -20.13 10.94
N ASP A 47 -26.68 -20.96 10.71
CA ASP A 47 -26.57 -22.41 10.81
C ASP A 47 -25.76 -23.00 9.65
N GLY A 48 -25.29 -24.24 9.82
CA GLY A 48 -24.57 -24.97 8.77
C GLY A 48 -23.17 -24.42 8.47
N HIS A 49 -22.52 -23.72 9.38
CA HIS A 49 -21.10 -23.39 9.21
C HIS A 49 -20.24 -24.65 9.39
N ILE A 50 -19.08 -24.70 8.72
CA ILE A 50 -18.08 -25.75 8.93
C ILE A 50 -17.60 -25.71 10.38
N GLU A 51 -17.60 -26.88 11.04
CA GLU A 51 -17.21 -27.02 12.44
C GLU A 51 -15.68 -27.00 12.56
N ILE A 52 -15.16 -26.20 13.50
CA ILE A 52 -13.74 -26.15 13.86
C ILE A 52 -13.56 -26.97 15.14
N THR A 53 -13.12 -28.22 15.02
CA THR A 53 -13.01 -29.17 16.15
C THR A 53 -11.73 -28.97 16.96
N ALA A 54 -10.65 -28.51 16.31
CA ALA A 54 -9.42 -28.13 16.99
C ALA A 54 -8.74 -26.95 16.28
N LEU A 55 -8.13 -26.08 17.07
CA LEU A 55 -7.33 -24.96 16.58
C LEU A 55 -6.09 -24.78 17.45
N ALA A 56 -4.93 -24.85 16.83
CA ALA A 56 -3.64 -24.54 17.43
C ALA A 56 -2.95 -23.41 16.65
N ALA A 57 -1.75 -23.04 17.09
CA ALA A 57 -0.93 -22.04 16.41
C ALA A 57 -0.57 -22.47 14.97
N ASP A 58 -0.17 -23.72 14.77
CA ASP A 58 0.33 -24.20 13.49
C ASP A 58 -0.60 -25.17 12.78
N SER A 59 -1.77 -25.48 13.35
CA SER A 59 -2.72 -26.43 12.78
C SER A 59 -4.17 -26.08 13.06
N ALA A 60 -5.06 -26.62 12.21
CA ALA A 60 -6.50 -26.58 12.43
C ALA A 60 -7.15 -27.87 11.94
N GLU A 61 -8.15 -28.32 12.69
CA GLU A 61 -8.99 -29.45 12.34
C GLU A 61 -10.42 -28.97 12.11
N ILE A 62 -10.99 -29.39 10.98
CA ILE A 62 -12.36 -29.05 10.61
C ILE A 62 -13.15 -30.30 10.24
N VAL A 63 -14.46 -30.26 10.50
CA VAL A 63 -15.42 -31.26 10.05
C VAL A 63 -16.36 -30.62 9.04
N VAL A 64 -16.46 -31.25 7.88
CA VAL A 64 -17.22 -30.77 6.73
C VAL A 64 -18.21 -31.84 6.29
N SER A 65 -19.48 -31.48 6.19
CA SER A 65 -20.53 -32.22 5.47
C SER A 65 -20.93 -31.47 4.20
N LEU A 66 -21.69 -32.13 3.30
CA LEU A 66 -22.25 -31.47 2.11
C LEU A 66 -23.07 -30.22 2.48
N ASP A 67 -23.89 -30.32 3.52
CA ASP A 67 -24.76 -29.22 3.95
C ASP A 67 -23.94 -28.05 4.49
N THR A 68 -22.91 -28.33 5.30
CA THR A 68 -22.04 -27.27 5.81
C THR A 68 -21.22 -26.60 4.71
N LEU A 69 -20.78 -27.38 3.71
CA LEU A 69 -20.06 -26.86 2.55
C LEU A 69 -20.96 -25.99 1.68
N LYS A 70 -22.22 -26.41 1.47
CA LYS A 70 -23.24 -25.62 0.75
C LYS A 70 -23.49 -24.29 1.43
N ALA A 71 -23.81 -24.29 2.72
CA ALA A 71 -24.06 -23.06 3.46
C ALA A 71 -22.83 -22.11 3.47
N THR A 72 -21.63 -22.67 3.62
CA THR A 72 -20.38 -21.87 3.57
C THR A 72 -20.17 -21.24 2.19
N PHE A 73 -20.40 -21.98 1.11
CA PHE A 73 -20.27 -21.45 -0.26
C PHE A 73 -21.40 -20.46 -0.60
N ASP A 74 -22.63 -20.71 -0.15
CA ASP A 74 -23.76 -19.82 -0.36
C ASP A 74 -23.55 -18.46 0.30
N ASP A 75 -22.90 -18.41 1.47
CA ASP A 75 -22.51 -17.15 2.14
C ASP A 75 -21.31 -16.47 1.44
N LEU A 76 -20.25 -17.23 1.09
CA LEU A 76 -19.07 -16.70 0.39
C LEU A 76 -19.42 -16.07 -0.97
N TYR A 77 -20.32 -16.72 -1.71
CA TYR A 77 -20.74 -16.32 -3.06
C TYR A 77 -22.08 -15.57 -3.07
N ALA A 78 -22.61 -15.18 -1.91
CA ALA A 78 -23.83 -14.40 -1.81
C ALA A 78 -23.75 -13.14 -2.69
N ALA A 79 -24.80 -12.90 -3.46
CA ALA A 79 -24.91 -11.74 -4.33
C ALA A 79 -26.38 -11.36 -4.54
N SER A 80 -26.60 -10.10 -4.87
CA SER A 80 -27.93 -9.54 -5.13
C SER A 80 -27.90 -8.58 -6.33
N TRP A 81 -29.02 -8.48 -7.05
CA TRP A 81 -29.22 -7.46 -8.09
C TRP A 81 -29.36 -6.08 -7.45
N ARG A 82 -28.57 -5.11 -7.91
CA ARG A 82 -28.61 -3.72 -7.44
C ARG A 82 -28.64 -2.76 -8.61
N GLU A 83 -29.17 -1.57 -8.34
CA GLU A 83 -29.19 -0.48 -9.32
C GLU A 83 -27.85 0.27 -9.30
N LEU A 84 -27.16 0.26 -10.44
CA LEU A 84 -25.95 1.00 -10.68
C LEU A 84 -26.28 2.31 -11.41
N TYR A 85 -25.85 3.41 -10.82
CA TYR A 85 -25.96 4.74 -11.39
C TYR A 85 -24.65 5.12 -12.11
N SER A 86 -24.72 5.33 -13.43
CA SER A 86 -23.58 5.69 -14.27
C SER A 86 -23.74 7.08 -14.87
N ARG A 87 -22.66 7.88 -14.93
CA ARG A 87 -22.63 9.18 -15.62
C ARG A 87 -22.66 9.06 -17.15
N SER A 88 -22.34 7.88 -17.68
CA SER A 88 -22.29 7.61 -19.12
C SER A 88 -23.05 6.34 -19.47
N LYS A 89 -23.63 6.28 -20.68
CA LYS A 89 -24.22 5.04 -21.19
C LYS A 89 -23.15 3.97 -21.39
N PHE A 90 -23.48 2.74 -21.03
CA PHE A 90 -22.68 1.58 -21.36
C PHE A 90 -22.83 1.23 -22.84
N ALA A 91 -21.72 0.97 -23.52
CA ALA A 91 -21.72 0.60 -24.92
C ALA A 91 -22.50 -0.72 -25.11
N GLY A 92 -23.51 -0.71 -25.98
CA GLY A 92 -24.31 -1.89 -26.30
C GLY A 92 -25.32 -2.31 -25.23
N ARG A 93 -25.57 -1.49 -24.19
CA ARG A 93 -26.55 -1.79 -23.14
C ARG A 93 -27.49 -0.61 -22.92
N GLU A 94 -28.77 -0.83 -23.14
CA GLU A 94 -29.80 0.18 -22.84
C GLU A 94 -29.96 0.35 -21.33
N PRO A 95 -29.99 1.59 -20.82
CA PRO A 95 -30.25 1.83 -19.41
C PRO A 95 -31.70 1.50 -19.08
N LYS A 96 -31.92 0.96 -17.87
CA LYS A 96 -33.26 0.70 -17.32
C LYS A 96 -34.08 1.98 -17.26
N ARG A 97 -33.44 3.07 -16.84
CA ARG A 97 -33.99 4.44 -16.86
C ARG A 97 -32.88 5.47 -16.78
N THR A 98 -33.25 6.74 -16.98
CA THR A 98 -32.35 7.87 -16.76
C THR A 98 -32.95 8.78 -15.70
N GLU A 99 -32.16 9.15 -14.70
CA GLU A 99 -32.57 10.03 -13.61
C GLU A 99 -31.71 11.30 -13.59
N GLU A 100 -32.28 12.40 -13.10
CA GLU A 100 -31.52 13.59 -12.72
C GLU A 100 -31.29 13.55 -11.21
N VAL A 101 -30.03 13.41 -10.81
CA VAL A 101 -29.64 13.27 -9.40
C VAL A 101 -28.84 14.51 -9.01
N PRO A 102 -29.06 15.12 -7.84
CA PRO A 102 -28.20 16.21 -7.36
C PRO A 102 -26.74 15.75 -7.33
N VAL A 103 -25.84 16.64 -7.76
CA VAL A 103 -24.40 16.38 -7.72
C VAL A 103 -23.96 16.30 -6.25
N GLU A 104 -23.41 15.14 -5.84
CA GLU A 104 -22.77 14.98 -4.53
C GLU A 104 -21.69 16.06 -4.33
N ASP A 105 -21.71 16.72 -3.18
CA ASP A 105 -20.82 17.81 -2.76
C ASP A 105 -20.95 19.15 -3.52
N ASP A 106 -22.03 19.38 -4.28
CA ASP A 106 -22.30 20.69 -4.88
C ASP A 106 -23.25 21.55 -4.03
N ALA A 107 -22.71 22.56 -3.34
CA ALA A 107 -23.48 23.55 -2.58
C ALA A 107 -24.42 24.41 -3.46
N THR A 108 -24.28 24.36 -4.80
CA THR A 108 -25.09 25.14 -5.75
C THR A 108 -26.36 24.40 -6.21
N GLY A 109 -26.58 23.15 -5.78
CA GLY A 109 -27.81 22.39 -6.05
C GLY A 109 -27.96 21.92 -7.50
N LYS A 110 -26.87 21.82 -8.27
CA LYS A 110 -26.94 21.31 -9.66
C LYS A 110 -27.31 19.84 -9.68
N THR A 111 -28.09 19.46 -10.69
CA THR A 111 -28.40 18.06 -11.00
C THR A 111 -27.52 17.55 -12.14
N GLU A 112 -27.14 16.27 -12.09
CA GLU A 112 -26.49 15.55 -13.17
C GLU A 112 -27.34 14.38 -13.65
N LYS A 113 -27.31 14.14 -14.95
CA LYS A 113 -28.00 13.02 -15.58
C LYS A 113 -27.25 11.72 -15.32
N ARG A 114 -27.90 10.75 -14.67
CA ARG A 114 -27.38 9.41 -14.40
C ARG A 114 -28.22 8.33 -15.08
N TYR A 115 -27.55 7.39 -15.74
CA TYR A 115 -28.13 6.22 -16.38
C TYR A 115 -28.14 5.04 -15.40
N VAL A 116 -29.30 4.45 -15.18
CA VAL A 116 -29.50 3.37 -14.22
C VAL A 116 -29.44 2.01 -14.92
N TYR A 117 -28.65 1.08 -14.39
CA TYR A 117 -28.50 -0.30 -14.88
C TYR A 117 -28.71 -1.29 -13.73
N ASP A 118 -29.32 -2.45 -14.01
CA ASP A 118 -29.30 -3.55 -13.04
C ASP A 118 -27.96 -4.31 -13.16
N GLU A 119 -27.25 -4.46 -12.06
CA GLU A 119 -26.01 -5.23 -11.98
C GLU A 119 -26.03 -6.06 -10.70
N PHE A 120 -25.74 -7.36 -10.79
CA PHE A 120 -25.56 -8.16 -9.59
C PHE A 120 -24.24 -7.82 -8.92
N ARG A 121 -24.21 -7.77 -7.58
CA ARG A 121 -23.04 -7.44 -6.75
C ARG A 121 -22.84 -8.53 -5.69
N PRO A 122 -21.59 -8.98 -5.41
CA PRO A 122 -21.31 -9.76 -4.21
C PRO A 122 -21.78 -9.02 -2.97
N ASP A 123 -22.53 -9.68 -2.08
CA ASP A 123 -23.09 -9.02 -0.90
C ASP A 123 -22.05 -8.82 0.20
N GLY A 124 -21.13 -9.78 0.36
CA GLY A 124 -20.04 -9.68 1.33
C GLY A 124 -20.51 -9.58 2.78
N GLY A 125 -21.50 -10.40 3.16
CA GLY A 125 -22.13 -10.35 4.49
C GLY A 125 -21.15 -10.43 5.66
N PHE A 126 -20.05 -11.17 5.51
CA PHE A 126 -18.96 -11.25 6.47
C PHE A 126 -18.26 -9.90 6.72
N PHE A 127 -18.06 -9.09 5.68
CA PHE A 127 -17.47 -7.76 5.80
C PHE A 127 -18.50 -6.74 6.25
N ALA A 128 -19.72 -6.79 5.73
CA ALA A 128 -20.80 -5.92 6.18
C ALA A 128 -21.08 -6.05 7.69
N TYR A 129 -20.84 -7.23 8.28
CA TYR A 129 -20.97 -7.43 9.72
C TYR A 129 -19.85 -6.78 10.55
N LEU A 130 -18.63 -6.67 10.00
CA LEU A 130 -17.45 -6.21 10.76
C LEU A 130 -17.09 -4.75 10.52
N LEU A 131 -17.34 -4.24 9.30
CA LEU A 131 -16.88 -2.94 8.87
C LEU A 131 -17.79 -1.81 9.37
N GLU A 132 -17.19 -0.68 9.72
CA GLU A 132 -17.93 0.57 9.90
C GLU A 132 -18.70 0.94 8.62
N GLY A 133 -19.98 1.27 8.77
CA GLY A 133 -20.89 1.56 7.65
C GLY A 133 -21.55 0.32 7.02
N GLY A 134 -21.20 -0.89 7.47
CA GLY A 134 -21.82 -2.14 7.04
C GLY A 134 -21.86 -2.31 5.52
N THR A 135 -23.07 -2.44 4.95
CA THR A 135 -23.27 -2.61 3.51
C THR A 135 -22.84 -1.40 2.66
N GLU A 136 -22.75 -0.22 3.26
CA GLU A 136 -22.33 1.02 2.61
C GLU A 136 -20.86 1.36 2.89
N SER A 137 -20.13 0.46 3.55
CA SER A 137 -18.72 0.66 3.85
C SER A 137 -17.89 0.83 2.57
N PRO A 138 -17.03 1.86 2.48
CA PRO A 138 -16.16 2.03 1.32
C PRO A 138 -15.18 0.86 1.15
N TRP A 139 -14.87 0.13 2.22
CA TRP A 139 -14.02 -1.05 2.19
C TRP A 139 -14.71 -2.24 1.52
N LEU A 140 -16.00 -2.45 1.80
CA LEU A 140 -16.80 -3.48 1.12
C LEU A 140 -16.88 -3.17 -0.38
N LYS A 141 -17.13 -1.91 -0.74
CA LYS A 141 -17.09 -1.45 -2.13
C LYS A 141 -15.73 -1.70 -2.78
N LEU A 142 -14.63 -1.38 -2.10
CA LEU A 142 -13.28 -1.63 -2.59
C LEU A 142 -13.06 -3.12 -2.89
N TRP A 143 -13.53 -4.01 -2.01
CA TRP A 143 -13.45 -5.46 -2.22
C TRP A 143 -14.32 -5.95 -3.38
N GLN A 144 -15.56 -5.49 -3.50
CA GLN A 144 -16.45 -5.81 -4.64
C GLN A 144 -15.82 -5.38 -5.97
N ASP A 145 -15.32 -4.14 -6.04
CA ASP A 145 -14.71 -3.61 -7.25
C ASP A 145 -13.41 -4.36 -7.59
N MET A 146 -12.60 -4.70 -6.59
CA MET A 146 -11.40 -5.53 -6.76
C MET A 146 -11.75 -6.92 -7.29
N LEU A 147 -12.77 -7.58 -6.72
CA LEU A 147 -13.20 -8.91 -7.17
C LEU A 147 -13.46 -8.90 -8.67
N TRP A 148 -14.21 -7.92 -9.19
CA TRP A 148 -14.53 -7.87 -10.61
C TRP A 148 -13.47 -7.28 -11.51
N ALA A 149 -12.56 -6.50 -10.98
CA ALA A 149 -11.45 -5.95 -11.75
C ALA A 149 -10.30 -6.96 -11.87
N VAL A 150 -10.07 -7.77 -10.83
CA VAL A 150 -8.88 -8.61 -10.69
C VAL A 150 -9.25 -10.09 -10.68
N LEU A 151 -9.84 -10.60 -9.59
CA LEU A 151 -10.02 -12.05 -9.40
C LEU A 151 -11.09 -12.68 -10.30
N ARG A 152 -12.07 -11.87 -10.73
CA ARG A 152 -13.23 -12.21 -11.56
C ARG A 152 -13.37 -11.22 -12.71
N ALA A 153 -12.22 -10.83 -13.27
CA ALA A 153 -12.12 -9.88 -14.38
C ALA A 153 -12.92 -10.32 -15.61
N GLN A 154 -12.89 -11.63 -15.89
CA GLN A 154 -13.67 -12.26 -16.96
C GLN A 154 -15.11 -12.48 -16.52
N PRO A 155 -16.12 -12.11 -17.35
CA PRO A 155 -17.52 -12.34 -17.03
C PRO A 155 -17.84 -13.81 -16.70
N ALA A 156 -17.24 -14.76 -17.42
CA ALA A 156 -17.45 -16.19 -17.19
C ALA A 156 -17.05 -16.66 -15.77
N ALA A 157 -16.12 -15.97 -15.11
CA ALA A 157 -15.71 -16.29 -13.75
C ALA A 157 -16.74 -15.83 -12.69
N ARG A 158 -17.75 -15.03 -13.09
CA ARG A 158 -18.76 -14.44 -12.20
C ARG A 158 -20.03 -15.29 -12.10
N SER A 159 -20.09 -16.43 -12.80
CA SER A 159 -21.30 -17.27 -12.91
C SER A 159 -21.87 -17.71 -11.57
N ASP A 160 -21.02 -18.02 -10.60
CA ASP A 160 -21.47 -18.46 -9.27
C ASP A 160 -22.19 -17.33 -8.54
N TYR A 161 -21.65 -16.10 -8.61
CA TYR A 161 -22.32 -14.92 -8.05
C TYR A 161 -23.62 -14.60 -8.79
N GLU A 162 -23.67 -14.74 -10.11
CA GLU A 162 -24.89 -14.53 -10.90
C GLU A 162 -25.98 -15.55 -10.54
N THR A 163 -25.60 -16.82 -10.36
CA THR A 163 -26.51 -17.89 -9.92
C THR A 163 -27.12 -17.56 -8.56
N ARG A 164 -26.29 -17.09 -7.61
CA ARG A 164 -26.79 -16.64 -6.29
C ARG A 164 -27.68 -15.40 -6.38
N ALA A 165 -27.31 -14.42 -7.20
CA ALA A 165 -28.13 -13.22 -7.41
C ALA A 165 -29.53 -13.54 -7.99
N ASN A 166 -29.63 -14.62 -8.75
CA ASN A 166 -30.90 -15.14 -9.27
C ASN A 166 -31.65 -16.05 -8.28
N GLY A 167 -31.15 -16.22 -7.05
CA GLY A 167 -31.75 -17.06 -6.02
C GLY A 167 -31.58 -18.57 -6.24
N ALA A 168 -30.74 -19.00 -7.18
CA ALA A 168 -30.51 -20.40 -7.50
C ALA A 168 -29.42 -21.03 -6.61
N GLN A 169 -29.44 -22.37 -6.52
CA GLN A 169 -28.47 -23.15 -5.75
C GLN A 169 -27.13 -23.29 -6.50
N LEU A 170 -26.02 -23.23 -5.77
CA LEU A 170 -24.68 -23.41 -6.34
C LEU A 170 -24.31 -24.87 -6.53
N MET A 171 -24.05 -25.26 -7.77
CA MET A 171 -23.47 -26.58 -8.09
C MET A 171 -22.00 -26.73 -7.67
N LEU A 172 -21.34 -25.62 -7.35
CA LEU A 172 -19.92 -25.59 -6.98
C LEU A 172 -19.65 -26.40 -5.70
N ALA A 173 -20.52 -26.27 -4.69
CA ALA A 173 -20.40 -27.01 -3.44
C ALA A 173 -20.57 -28.53 -3.64
N ASP A 174 -21.54 -28.95 -4.46
CA ASP A 174 -21.74 -30.37 -4.79
C ASP A 174 -20.50 -30.97 -5.48
N LYS A 175 -19.96 -30.28 -6.48
CA LYS A 175 -18.74 -30.71 -7.19
C LYS A 175 -17.54 -30.81 -6.26
N GLN A 176 -17.35 -29.81 -5.41
CA GLN A 176 -16.25 -29.80 -4.44
C GLN A 176 -16.39 -30.93 -3.42
N TRP A 177 -17.61 -31.20 -2.95
CA TRP A 177 -17.90 -32.32 -2.06
C TRP A 177 -17.60 -33.68 -2.69
N GLU A 178 -18.07 -33.91 -3.92
CA GLU A 178 -17.77 -35.14 -4.67
C GLU A 178 -16.26 -35.35 -4.85
N ALA A 179 -15.53 -34.27 -5.15
CA ALA A 179 -14.08 -34.31 -5.31
C ALA A 179 -13.37 -34.65 -3.99
N LEU A 180 -13.81 -34.09 -2.86
CA LEU A 180 -13.28 -34.39 -1.52
C LEU A 180 -13.58 -35.83 -1.10
N LEU A 181 -14.81 -36.32 -1.33
CA LEU A 181 -15.17 -37.71 -1.07
C LEU A 181 -14.32 -38.69 -1.90
N LYS A 182 -14.09 -38.36 -3.18
CA LYS A 182 -13.21 -39.14 -4.05
C LYS A 182 -11.77 -39.13 -3.54
N ALA A 183 -11.27 -37.98 -3.06
CA ALA A 183 -9.95 -37.85 -2.47
C ALA A 183 -9.80 -38.71 -1.20
N ALA A 184 -10.78 -38.65 -0.29
CA ALA A 184 -10.79 -39.45 0.94
C ALA A 184 -10.77 -40.97 0.63
N LYS A 185 -11.61 -41.42 -0.30
CA LYS A 185 -11.64 -42.82 -0.78
C LYS A 185 -10.37 -43.23 -1.55
N GLY A 186 -9.71 -42.27 -2.20
CA GLY A 186 -8.45 -42.48 -2.91
C GLY A 186 -7.28 -42.69 -1.94
N ARG A 187 -7.24 -41.94 -0.85
CA ARG A 187 -6.18 -42.01 0.17
C ARG A 187 -6.14 -43.33 0.92
N SER A 188 -7.29 -43.92 1.22
CA SER A 188 -7.33 -45.28 1.79
C SER A 188 -6.71 -46.34 0.86
N LYS A 189 -6.51 -45.99 -0.43
CA LYS A 189 -5.83 -46.80 -1.45
C LYS A 189 -4.48 -46.23 -1.89
N ASN A 190 -3.91 -45.30 -1.11
CA ASN A 190 -2.65 -44.59 -1.38
C ASN A 190 -2.63 -43.87 -2.76
N ARG A 191 -3.77 -43.31 -3.18
CA ARG A 191 -3.90 -42.53 -4.43
C ARG A 191 -4.16 -41.07 -4.12
N LEU A 192 -3.39 -40.19 -4.78
CA LEU A 192 -3.61 -38.75 -4.73
C LEU A 192 -4.71 -38.34 -5.72
N SER A 193 -5.66 -37.53 -5.26
CA SER A 193 -6.66 -36.89 -6.11
C SER A 193 -6.26 -35.44 -6.34
N VAL A 194 -6.18 -35.04 -7.60
CA VAL A 194 -5.87 -33.67 -8.01
C VAL A 194 -6.98 -33.14 -8.90
N ASP A 195 -7.18 -31.83 -8.87
CA ASP A 195 -8.09 -31.11 -9.76
C ASP A 195 -7.41 -29.85 -10.30
N SER A 196 -7.94 -29.34 -11.40
CA SER A 196 -7.51 -28.10 -12.02
C SER A 196 -7.64 -26.91 -11.08
N VAL A 197 -6.64 -26.03 -11.09
CA VAL A 197 -6.63 -24.79 -10.33
C VAL A 197 -7.14 -23.67 -11.22
N ALA A 198 -8.26 -23.06 -10.85
CA ALA A 198 -8.78 -21.93 -11.59
C ALA A 198 -7.90 -20.68 -11.37
N GLY A 199 -7.47 -20.03 -12.46
CA GLY A 199 -6.70 -18.78 -12.39
C GLY A 199 -7.48 -17.60 -11.76
N SER A 200 -8.80 -17.73 -11.63
CA SER A 200 -9.62 -16.80 -10.85
C SER A 200 -9.40 -16.94 -9.34
N LEU A 201 -9.03 -18.13 -8.86
CA LEU A 201 -8.81 -18.43 -7.43
C LEU A 201 -7.35 -18.25 -7.03
N PHE A 202 -6.42 -18.68 -7.88
CA PHE A 202 -4.98 -18.63 -7.59
C PHE A 202 -4.32 -17.46 -8.34
N ILE A 203 -3.76 -16.51 -7.59
CA ILE A 203 -3.29 -15.26 -8.19
C ILE A 203 -2.00 -15.48 -8.98
N GLY A 204 -1.90 -14.87 -10.16
CA GLY A 204 -0.74 -15.04 -11.02
C GLY A 204 -0.69 -16.38 -11.77
N ALA A 205 -1.65 -17.29 -11.54
CA ALA A 205 -1.78 -18.51 -12.33
C ALA A 205 -2.67 -18.28 -13.56
N GLN A 206 -2.22 -18.80 -14.70
CA GLN A 206 -3.07 -18.96 -15.86
C GLN A 206 -3.88 -20.26 -15.70
N ALA A 207 -5.07 -20.35 -16.31
CA ALA A 207 -5.86 -21.58 -16.26
C ALA A 207 -5.13 -22.77 -16.90
N SER A 208 -4.28 -22.50 -17.89
CA SER A 208 -3.37 -23.45 -18.51
C SER A 208 -2.08 -22.77 -18.94
N ASN A 209 -1.01 -23.56 -19.10
CA ASN A 209 0.26 -23.08 -19.61
C ASN A 209 0.22 -22.86 -21.14
N ALA A 210 1.36 -22.46 -21.73
CA ALA A 210 1.46 -22.22 -23.18
C ALA A 210 1.15 -23.46 -24.04
N GLU A 211 1.26 -24.65 -23.48
CA GLU A 211 0.93 -25.94 -24.13
C GLU A 211 -0.52 -26.38 -23.87
N LYS A 212 -1.35 -25.51 -23.26
CA LYS A 212 -2.74 -25.77 -22.86
C LYS A 212 -2.89 -26.86 -21.81
N VAL A 213 -1.84 -27.15 -21.03
CA VAL A 213 -1.92 -28.05 -19.88
C VAL A 213 -2.39 -27.26 -18.66
N SER A 214 -3.49 -27.69 -18.03
CA SER A 214 -4.02 -27.05 -16.83
C SER A 214 -3.10 -27.27 -15.63
N PHE A 215 -2.96 -26.23 -14.80
CA PHE A 215 -2.32 -26.39 -13.50
C PHE A 215 -3.23 -27.24 -12.60
N GLN A 216 -2.65 -28.20 -11.87
CA GLN A 216 -3.38 -29.11 -11.00
C GLN A 216 -2.85 -29.03 -9.57
N GLY A 217 -3.74 -29.19 -8.59
CA GLY A 217 -3.44 -29.21 -7.17
C GLY A 217 -4.28 -30.26 -6.44
N PRO A 218 -3.85 -30.75 -5.27
CA PRO A 218 -4.66 -31.59 -4.41
C PRO A 218 -6.00 -30.92 -4.08
N VAL A 219 -7.09 -31.69 -4.10
CA VAL A 219 -8.46 -31.16 -3.98
C VAL A 219 -8.67 -30.40 -2.65
N GLU A 220 -8.12 -30.94 -1.57
CA GLU A 220 -8.12 -30.34 -0.23
C GLU A 220 -7.36 -29.00 -0.17
N LEU A 221 -6.31 -28.82 -0.97
CA LEU A 221 -5.60 -27.55 -1.05
C LEU A 221 -6.35 -26.54 -1.94
N ASN A 222 -6.93 -27.01 -3.05
CA ASN A 222 -7.73 -26.18 -3.95
C ASN A 222 -8.95 -25.58 -3.22
N LEU A 223 -9.55 -26.31 -2.27
CA LEU A 223 -10.62 -25.79 -1.42
C LEU A 223 -10.23 -24.47 -0.74
N LEU A 224 -9.01 -24.39 -0.19
CA LEU A 224 -8.53 -23.22 0.55
C LEU A 224 -8.44 -21.96 -0.32
N LEU A 225 -8.20 -22.13 -1.63
CA LEU A 225 -8.05 -21.01 -2.57
C LEU A 225 -9.33 -20.20 -2.78
N HIS A 226 -10.47 -20.69 -2.29
CA HIS A 226 -11.73 -19.94 -2.29
C HIS A 226 -11.81 -18.85 -1.21
N PHE A 227 -10.95 -18.89 -0.19
CA PHE A 227 -11.19 -18.12 1.03
C PHE A 227 -10.11 -17.08 1.36
N TRP A 228 -8.96 -17.09 0.69
CA TRP A 228 -7.83 -16.24 1.07
C TRP A 228 -8.14 -14.75 0.97
N GLN A 229 -9.02 -14.34 0.05
CA GLN A 229 -9.40 -12.94 -0.16
C GLN A 229 -10.17 -12.32 1.02
N LEU A 230 -10.64 -13.14 1.96
CA LEU A 230 -11.32 -12.68 3.18
C LEU A 230 -10.35 -12.12 4.22
N VAL A 231 -9.09 -12.55 4.16
CA VAL A 231 -8.04 -12.21 5.12
C VAL A 231 -6.83 -11.52 4.47
N ALA A 232 -6.98 -11.11 3.21
CA ALA A 232 -5.98 -10.35 2.47
C ALA A 232 -6.43 -8.89 2.33
N PRO A 233 -5.86 -7.96 3.11
CA PRO A 233 -6.18 -6.55 2.99
C PRO A 233 -5.95 -5.99 1.58
N LEU A 234 -6.77 -5.01 1.23
CA LEU A 234 -6.81 -4.40 -0.08
C LEU A 234 -6.37 -2.95 -0.01
N PHE A 235 -5.53 -2.55 -0.95
CA PHE A 235 -5.07 -1.18 -1.09
C PHE A 235 -5.30 -0.68 -2.51
N ALA A 236 -5.36 0.64 -2.66
CA ALA A 236 -5.55 1.36 -3.90
C ALA A 236 -4.27 2.18 -4.21
N PRO A 237 -3.34 1.62 -5.01
CA PRO A 237 -2.14 2.34 -5.44
C PRO A 237 -2.50 3.54 -6.30
N ARG A 238 -1.80 4.65 -6.07
CA ARG A 238 -1.87 5.83 -6.92
C ARG A 238 -0.52 6.08 -7.59
N THR A 239 -0.58 6.63 -8.79
CA THR A 239 0.59 7.11 -9.52
C THR A 239 0.46 8.58 -9.86
N ILE A 240 1.59 9.18 -10.19
CA ILE A 240 1.64 10.57 -10.63
C ILE A 240 1.39 10.60 -12.14
N ASP A 241 0.29 11.23 -12.53
CA ASP A 241 0.06 11.66 -13.91
C ASP A 241 0.89 12.91 -14.17
N VAL A 242 2.10 12.71 -14.69
CA VAL A 242 3.08 13.77 -14.95
C VAL A 242 2.51 14.83 -15.89
N LYS A 243 1.64 14.44 -16.85
CA LYS A 243 1.05 15.36 -17.82
C LYS A 243 0.03 16.30 -17.19
N ASN A 244 -0.79 15.77 -16.29
CA ASN A 244 -1.88 16.52 -15.67
C ASN A 244 -1.56 17.01 -14.24
N HIS A 245 -0.34 16.77 -13.75
CA HIS A 245 0.13 17.18 -12.43
C HIS A 245 -0.79 16.73 -11.28
N ARG A 246 -1.35 15.52 -11.38
CA ARG A 246 -2.32 14.97 -10.41
C ARG A 246 -2.02 13.51 -10.08
N MET A 247 -2.59 13.04 -8.97
CA MET A 247 -2.61 11.61 -8.65
C MET A 247 -3.69 10.91 -9.49
N ALA A 248 -3.40 9.68 -9.90
CA ALA A 248 -4.33 8.80 -10.60
C ALA A 248 -4.32 7.42 -9.96
N ASP A 249 -5.50 6.82 -9.77
CA ASP A 249 -5.65 5.44 -9.33
C ASP A 249 -5.01 4.48 -10.34
N GLN A 250 -4.32 3.46 -9.85
CA GLN A 250 -3.69 2.44 -10.68
C GLN A 250 -4.03 1.04 -10.15
N GLY A 251 -5.25 0.58 -10.40
CA GLY A 251 -5.69 -0.76 -10.06
C GLY A 251 -5.78 -1.02 -8.54
N TYR A 252 -5.38 -2.22 -8.13
CA TYR A 252 -5.52 -2.74 -6.78
C TYR A 252 -4.24 -3.42 -6.32
N LEU A 253 -4.00 -3.39 -5.02
CA LEU A 253 -2.98 -4.16 -4.37
C LEU A 253 -3.55 -5.11 -3.34
N LEU A 254 -3.17 -6.38 -3.45
CA LEU A 254 -3.57 -7.46 -2.56
C LEU A 254 -2.41 -7.80 -1.64
N ALA A 255 -2.60 -7.64 -0.33
CA ALA A 255 -1.62 -7.98 0.70
C ALA A 255 -1.97 -9.35 1.29
N ILE A 256 -1.31 -10.40 0.83
CA ILE A 256 -1.58 -11.79 1.19
C ILE A 256 -0.67 -12.20 2.37
N PRO A 257 -1.23 -12.52 3.55
CA PRO A 257 -0.44 -12.87 4.73
C PRO A 257 0.19 -14.27 4.59
N GLU A 258 1.47 -14.37 4.91
CA GLU A 258 2.08 -15.65 5.28
C GLU A 258 1.81 -15.92 6.77
N VAL A 259 0.65 -16.50 7.04
CA VAL A 259 0.23 -16.85 8.41
C VAL A 259 1.24 -17.80 9.05
N SER A 260 1.66 -17.47 10.27
CA SER A 260 2.58 -18.28 11.10
C SER A 260 1.98 -18.72 12.42
N ASP A 261 0.92 -18.06 12.89
CA ASP A 261 0.11 -18.49 14.03
C ASP A 261 -1.37 -18.29 13.69
N LEU A 262 -2.12 -19.39 13.47
CA LEU A 262 -3.52 -19.38 13.05
C LEU A 262 -4.43 -18.79 14.11
N ALA A 263 -4.32 -19.24 15.36
CA ALA A 263 -5.22 -18.83 16.42
C ALA A 263 -5.12 -17.32 16.66
N GLU A 264 -3.89 -16.86 16.76
CA GLU A 264 -3.51 -15.47 16.92
C GLU A 264 -3.89 -14.60 15.71
N PHE A 265 -3.66 -15.08 14.48
CA PHE A 265 -3.97 -14.33 13.27
C PHE A 265 -5.47 -14.11 13.10
N LEU A 266 -6.30 -15.09 13.44
CA LEU A 266 -7.77 -14.96 13.34
C LEU A 266 -8.31 -13.83 14.21
N GLU A 267 -7.75 -13.62 15.40
CA GLU A 267 -8.11 -12.47 16.24
C GLU A 267 -7.63 -11.15 15.64
N ASP A 268 -6.39 -11.12 15.15
CA ASP A 268 -5.81 -9.88 14.62
C ASP A 268 -6.54 -9.40 13.37
N ILE A 269 -6.89 -10.31 12.45
CA ILE A 269 -7.56 -9.94 11.21
C ILE A 269 -9.00 -9.47 11.45
N GLU A 270 -9.70 -10.04 12.42
CA GLU A 270 -11.02 -9.56 12.82
C GLU A 270 -10.93 -8.15 13.40
N ARG A 271 -9.94 -7.89 14.28
CA ARG A 271 -9.70 -6.54 14.82
C ARG A 271 -9.26 -5.55 13.75
N PHE A 272 -8.46 -5.98 12.78
CA PHE A 272 -8.07 -5.16 11.63
C PHE A 272 -9.31 -4.66 10.89
N TRP A 273 -10.22 -5.55 10.52
CA TRP A 273 -11.45 -5.19 9.83
C TRP A 273 -12.39 -4.31 10.68
N LYS A 274 -12.54 -4.60 11.98
CA LYS A 274 -13.35 -3.77 12.88
C LYS A 274 -12.79 -2.35 13.08
N LYS A 275 -11.48 -2.17 12.93
CA LYS A 275 -10.79 -0.86 13.06
C LYS A 275 -10.82 -0.07 11.74
N SER A 276 -11.15 -0.71 10.62
CA SER A 276 -11.25 -0.05 9.31
C SER A 276 -12.35 1.00 9.33
N THR A 277 -11.97 2.26 9.10
CA THR A 277 -12.88 3.41 9.18
C THR A 277 -13.66 3.61 7.89
N ALA A 278 -14.82 4.26 7.98
CA ALA A 278 -15.64 4.65 6.84
C ALA A 278 -15.15 5.93 6.12
N LYS A 279 -14.04 6.53 6.56
CA LYS A 279 -13.48 7.75 5.95
C LYS A 279 -13.01 7.49 4.52
N ARG A 280 -13.30 8.44 3.62
CA ARG A 280 -13.01 8.33 2.18
C ARG A 280 -11.98 9.36 1.74
N ASN A 281 -11.13 8.95 0.80
CA ASN A 281 -10.33 9.83 -0.04
C ASN A 281 -10.78 9.64 -1.49
N GLY A 282 -11.58 10.59 -1.99
CA GLY A 282 -12.35 10.39 -3.21
C GLY A 282 -13.34 9.23 -3.06
N TYR A 283 -13.22 8.22 -3.91
CA TYR A 283 -14.09 7.03 -3.89
C TYR A 283 -13.49 5.84 -3.13
N ARG A 284 -12.28 5.97 -2.58
CA ARG A 284 -11.55 4.90 -1.89
C ARG A 284 -11.57 5.12 -0.37
N PRO A 285 -11.51 4.07 0.46
CA PRO A 285 -11.22 4.24 1.88
C PRO A 285 -9.88 4.97 2.04
N GLU A 286 -9.85 5.99 2.90
CA GLU A 286 -8.65 6.82 3.09
C GLU A 286 -7.42 5.97 3.48
N GLN A 287 -7.63 5.00 4.37
CA GLN A 287 -6.61 4.06 4.86
C GLN A 287 -6.12 3.07 3.80
N ALA A 288 -6.87 2.85 2.72
CA ALA A 288 -6.48 1.94 1.65
C ALA A 288 -5.60 2.61 0.60
N VAL A 289 -5.55 3.95 0.57
CA VAL A 289 -4.82 4.70 -0.45
C VAL A 289 -3.33 4.69 -0.17
N ILE A 290 -2.54 4.17 -1.11
CA ILE A 290 -1.08 4.07 -1.02
C ILE A 290 -0.42 4.68 -2.25
N ASP A 291 0.82 5.15 -2.09
CA ASP A 291 1.58 5.77 -3.19
C ASP A 291 2.63 4.81 -3.77
N LEU A 292 2.92 3.72 -3.06
CA LEU A 292 3.81 2.65 -3.50
C LEU A 292 3.20 1.29 -3.22
N PRO A 293 3.35 0.30 -4.11
CA PRO A 293 2.86 -1.05 -3.85
C PRO A 293 3.33 -1.64 -2.52
N GLN A 294 4.63 -1.50 -2.21
CA GLN A 294 5.21 -2.07 -1.00
C GLN A 294 4.67 -1.45 0.29
N GLU A 295 4.12 -0.23 0.22
CA GLU A 295 3.48 0.46 1.34
C GLU A 295 2.28 -0.33 1.87
N GLY A 296 1.48 -0.97 1.01
CA GLY A 296 0.32 -1.75 1.47
C GLY A 296 0.72 -2.97 2.32
N GLY A 297 1.81 -3.64 1.97
CA GLY A 297 2.34 -4.73 2.80
C GLY A 297 2.92 -4.23 4.14
N LEU A 298 3.59 -3.07 4.13
CA LEU A 298 4.11 -2.44 5.35
C LEU A 298 2.99 -1.93 6.26
N GLU A 299 1.96 -1.28 5.72
CA GLU A 299 0.79 -0.80 6.46
C GLU A 299 0.08 -1.96 7.16
N PHE A 300 -0.14 -3.08 6.46
CA PHE A 300 -0.76 -4.24 7.07
C PHE A 300 0.08 -4.82 8.21
N LEU A 301 1.39 -5.04 7.99
CA LEU A 301 2.29 -5.54 9.05
C LEU A 301 2.38 -4.58 10.23
N TYR A 302 2.40 -3.27 9.97
CA TYR A 302 2.42 -2.22 10.98
C TYR A 302 1.16 -2.25 11.84
N ASP A 303 -0.02 -2.35 11.23
CA ASP A 303 -1.29 -2.39 11.94
C ASP A 303 -1.41 -3.66 12.80
N LEU A 304 -1.00 -4.82 12.28
CA LEU A 304 -0.93 -6.06 13.07
C LEU A 304 0.01 -5.92 14.28
N ALA A 305 1.20 -5.33 14.07
CA ALA A 305 2.14 -5.09 15.17
C ALA A 305 1.58 -4.16 16.25
N HIS A 306 0.83 -3.13 15.86
CA HIS A 306 0.22 -2.18 16.79
C HIS A 306 -0.94 -2.77 17.56
N LEU A 307 -1.76 -3.63 16.94
CA LEU A 307 -2.80 -4.37 17.63
C LEU A 307 -2.23 -5.28 18.73
N ARG A 308 -0.98 -5.73 18.55
CA ARG A 308 -0.29 -6.66 19.45
C ARG A 308 0.66 -6.04 20.45
N ALA A 309 1.10 -4.80 20.25
CA ALA A 309 1.92 -4.08 21.21
C ALA A 309 1.26 -4.05 22.61
N ALA A 310 -0.06 -4.20 22.69
CA ALA A 310 -0.84 -4.32 23.93
C ALA A 310 -0.92 -5.74 24.54
N GLN A 311 -0.57 -6.80 23.80
CA GLN A 311 -0.86 -8.20 24.15
C GLN A 311 0.34 -9.16 24.10
N GLY A 312 1.47 -8.79 23.47
CA GLY A 312 2.63 -9.68 23.46
C GLY A 312 3.70 -9.34 22.42
N ILE A 313 4.66 -10.25 22.32
CA ILE A 313 5.94 -10.05 21.63
C ILE A 313 5.88 -10.55 20.16
N GLY A 314 5.09 -11.58 19.81
CA GLY A 314 5.09 -12.20 18.47
C GLY A 314 4.17 -11.55 17.43
N LEU A 315 4.52 -11.62 16.14
CA LEU A 315 3.60 -11.34 15.03
C LEU A 315 2.95 -12.65 14.57
N SER A 316 1.65 -12.63 14.29
CA SER A 316 0.88 -13.81 13.82
C SER A 316 1.15 -14.18 12.35
N VAL A 317 1.93 -13.35 11.66
CA VAL A 317 2.40 -13.56 10.29
C VAL A 317 3.91 -13.46 10.22
N SER A 318 4.54 -14.28 9.37
CA SER A 318 5.98 -14.23 9.12
C SER A 318 6.37 -13.27 7.98
N GLY A 319 5.37 -12.80 7.22
CA GLY A 319 5.53 -11.82 6.16
C GLY A 319 4.23 -11.61 5.38
N VAL A 320 4.30 -10.74 4.40
CA VAL A 320 3.20 -10.42 3.48
C VAL A 320 3.71 -10.47 2.05
N GLU A 321 3.03 -11.21 1.21
CA GLU A 321 3.20 -11.16 -0.25
C GLU A 321 2.25 -10.10 -0.81
N TRP A 322 2.75 -9.20 -1.64
CA TRP A 322 1.93 -8.17 -2.25
C TRP A 322 1.86 -8.38 -3.76
N PHE A 323 0.68 -8.16 -4.34
CA PHE A 323 0.43 -8.25 -5.77
C PHE A 323 -0.28 -6.99 -6.25
N HIS A 324 0.33 -6.26 -7.17
CA HIS A 324 -0.25 -5.05 -7.78
C HIS A 324 -0.80 -5.38 -9.16
N GLN A 325 -2.11 -5.24 -9.33
CA GLN A 325 -2.81 -5.62 -10.56
C GLN A 325 -3.82 -4.56 -11.01
N GLU A 326 -3.98 -4.45 -12.32
CA GLU A 326 -4.90 -3.51 -12.95
C GLU A 326 -5.64 -4.17 -14.11
N LYS A 327 -6.95 -3.95 -14.18
CA LYS A 327 -7.75 -4.33 -15.35
C LYS A 327 -7.44 -3.39 -16.51
N GLN A 328 -6.92 -3.92 -17.61
CA GLN A 328 -6.69 -3.21 -18.87
C GLN A 328 -7.50 -3.87 -19.98
N GLY A 329 -8.68 -3.32 -20.24
CA GLY A 329 -9.66 -3.95 -21.15
C GLY A 329 -10.11 -5.31 -20.63
N ASN A 330 -9.87 -6.35 -21.43
CA ASN A 330 -10.19 -7.74 -21.07
C ASN A 330 -9.07 -8.46 -20.32
N ASN A 331 -7.91 -7.82 -20.11
CA ASN A 331 -6.77 -8.44 -19.44
C ASN A 331 -6.58 -7.89 -18.03
N VAL A 332 -6.00 -8.70 -17.15
CA VAL A 332 -5.51 -8.24 -15.84
C VAL A 332 -3.99 -8.18 -15.93
N ARG A 333 -3.44 -6.97 -15.85
CA ARG A 333 -2.00 -6.73 -15.91
C ARG A 333 -1.43 -6.77 -14.50
N MET A 334 -0.38 -7.56 -14.30
CA MET A 334 0.44 -7.52 -13.09
C MET A 334 1.53 -6.46 -13.28
N HIS A 335 1.50 -5.40 -12.48
CA HIS A 335 2.51 -4.34 -12.49
C HIS A 335 3.73 -4.69 -11.64
N GLY A 336 3.51 -5.46 -10.56
CA GLY A 336 4.58 -5.93 -9.70
C GLY A 336 4.07 -6.92 -8.66
N TYR A 337 5.01 -7.66 -8.09
CA TYR A 337 4.79 -8.51 -6.94
C TYR A 337 6.06 -8.52 -6.08
N GLY A 338 5.92 -8.91 -4.81
CA GLY A 338 7.05 -9.09 -3.93
C GLY A 338 6.63 -9.58 -2.56
N ARG A 339 7.62 -9.71 -1.67
CA ARG A 339 7.42 -10.18 -0.31
C ARG A 339 8.11 -9.27 0.69
N ILE A 340 7.42 -8.95 1.77
CA ILE A 340 7.95 -8.18 2.89
C ILE A 340 7.96 -9.10 4.11
N ARG A 341 9.13 -9.33 4.70
CA ARG A 341 9.24 -10.12 5.91
C ARG A 341 8.74 -9.32 7.10
N ALA A 342 8.08 -10.01 8.03
CA ALA A 342 7.69 -9.45 9.30
C ALA A 342 8.95 -9.25 10.16
N ASP A 343 9.45 -8.02 10.22
CA ASP A 343 10.64 -7.65 10.98
C ASP A 343 10.36 -6.41 11.85
N ARG A 344 10.60 -6.53 13.16
CA ARG A 344 10.30 -5.42 14.09
C ARG A 344 11.20 -4.21 13.86
N GLY A 345 12.46 -4.42 13.48
CA GLY A 345 13.39 -3.33 13.18
C GLY A 345 12.94 -2.53 11.96
N LEU A 346 12.44 -3.21 10.94
CA LEU A 346 11.82 -2.62 9.76
C LEU A 346 10.55 -1.86 10.14
N LEU A 347 9.64 -2.44 10.93
CA LEU A 347 8.38 -1.77 11.31
C LEU A 347 8.60 -0.53 12.18
N LYS A 348 9.58 -0.56 13.09
CA LYS A 348 9.96 0.64 13.86
C LYS A 348 10.50 1.76 12.96
N ARG A 349 11.38 1.42 12.02
CA ARG A 349 11.89 2.40 11.04
C ARG A 349 10.80 2.86 10.07
N TYR A 350 9.85 1.98 9.76
CA TYR A 350 8.68 2.33 8.95
C TYR A 350 7.80 3.34 9.68
N GLU A 351 7.55 3.16 10.98
CA GLU A 351 6.81 4.13 11.81
C GLU A 351 7.40 5.54 11.72
N GLU A 352 8.73 5.67 11.77
CA GLU A 352 9.43 6.96 11.63
C GLU A 352 9.35 7.55 10.21
N ALA A 353 9.28 6.70 9.18
CA ALA A 353 9.20 7.11 7.78
C ALA A 353 7.74 7.31 7.30
N ARG A 354 6.79 6.77 8.05
CA ARG A 354 5.37 6.73 7.70
C ARG A 354 4.79 8.13 7.78
N ALA A 355 4.45 8.67 6.62
CA ALA A 355 3.63 9.86 6.51
C ALA A 355 2.48 9.54 5.57
N ARG A 356 1.29 9.23 6.12
CA ARG A 356 0.12 8.82 5.30
C ARG A 356 -0.16 9.80 4.15
N HIS A 357 0.04 11.10 4.39
CA HIS A 357 -0.13 12.17 3.38
C HIS A 357 1.20 12.80 2.93
N GLY A 358 2.25 11.98 2.80
CA GLY A 358 3.55 12.42 2.27
C GLY A 358 3.55 12.68 0.75
N ASN A 359 4.59 13.36 0.27
CA ASN A 359 4.83 13.46 -1.18
C ASN A 359 5.14 12.05 -1.75
N PRO A 360 4.48 11.61 -2.84
CA PRO A 360 4.65 10.27 -3.40
C PRO A 360 6.08 9.97 -3.89
N LEU A 361 6.76 10.93 -4.52
CA LEU A 361 8.16 10.75 -4.95
C LEU A 361 9.11 10.67 -3.75
N PHE A 362 8.84 11.45 -2.71
CA PHE A 362 9.62 11.38 -1.48
C PHE A 362 9.44 10.03 -0.79
N LYS A 363 8.20 9.53 -0.72
CA LYS A 363 7.93 8.16 -0.24
C LYS A 363 8.65 7.11 -1.08
N GLN A 364 8.62 7.23 -2.42
CA GLN A 364 9.33 6.31 -3.32
C GLN A 364 10.80 6.18 -2.96
N LEU A 365 11.45 7.32 -2.72
CA LEU A 365 12.84 7.38 -2.28
C LEU A 365 13.02 6.74 -0.88
N THR A 366 12.26 7.20 0.11
CA THR A 366 12.50 6.82 1.52
C THR A 366 12.09 5.39 1.82
N LEU A 367 10.90 4.96 1.37
CA LEU A 367 10.40 3.61 1.57
C LEU A 367 11.15 2.59 0.70
N GLY A 368 11.52 2.97 -0.53
CA GLY A 368 12.37 2.14 -1.38
C GLY A 368 13.72 1.86 -0.73
N ASN A 369 14.37 2.91 -0.20
CA ASN A 369 15.63 2.77 0.51
C ASN A 369 15.49 2.02 1.84
N LEU A 370 14.40 2.24 2.59
CA LEU A 370 14.12 1.51 3.82
C LEU A 370 14.07 0.00 3.59
N LEU A 371 13.35 -0.44 2.56
CA LEU A 371 13.23 -1.85 2.18
C LEU A 371 14.54 -2.43 1.64
N ALA A 372 15.35 -1.61 0.96
CA ALA A 372 16.67 -2.00 0.46
C ALA A 372 17.78 -1.95 1.52
N GLY A 373 17.49 -1.51 2.76
CA GLY A 373 18.50 -1.33 3.80
C GLY A 373 19.49 -0.19 3.51
N ARG A 374 19.08 0.81 2.74
CA ARG A 374 19.89 1.95 2.29
C ARG A 374 19.56 3.23 3.06
N PRO A 375 20.47 4.21 3.12
CA PRO A 375 20.16 5.54 3.64
C PRO A 375 19.01 6.21 2.89
N TRP A 376 18.18 6.98 3.60
CA TRP A 376 16.94 7.55 3.06
C TRP A 376 17.13 8.47 1.86
N HIS A 377 18.32 9.05 1.68
CA HIS A 377 18.66 9.99 0.62
C HIS A 377 19.23 9.34 -0.64
N GLN A 378 19.65 8.07 -0.58
CA GLN A 378 20.39 7.44 -1.67
C GLN A 378 19.56 7.34 -2.96
N GLY A 379 20.12 7.74 -4.10
CA GLY A 379 19.47 7.72 -5.41
C GLY A 379 18.54 8.93 -5.66
N ALA A 380 18.56 9.95 -4.81
CA ALA A 380 17.75 11.15 -4.99
C ALA A 380 18.03 11.89 -6.30
N ALA A 381 19.29 11.97 -6.72
CA ALA A 381 19.70 12.59 -7.98
C ALA A 381 19.12 11.84 -9.19
N GLY A 382 19.11 10.50 -9.13
CA GLY A 382 18.48 9.64 -10.13
C GLY A 382 16.97 9.88 -10.22
N LEU A 383 16.27 9.91 -9.09
CA LEU A 383 14.85 10.25 -9.03
C LEU A 383 14.58 11.65 -9.61
N CYS A 384 15.41 12.63 -9.27
CA CYS A 384 15.30 14.00 -9.76
C CYS A 384 15.56 14.15 -11.26
N ALA A 385 16.33 13.22 -11.85
CA ALA A 385 16.58 13.16 -13.29
C ALA A 385 15.37 12.64 -14.08
N LEU A 386 14.54 11.78 -13.48
CA LEU A 386 13.40 11.13 -14.14
C LEU A 386 12.12 11.97 -14.18
N HIS A 387 12.02 13.03 -13.38
CA HIS A 387 10.82 13.86 -13.29
C HIS A 387 11.11 15.35 -13.59
N PRO A 388 10.08 16.13 -14.00
CA PRO A 388 10.22 17.57 -14.18
C PRO A 388 10.65 18.29 -12.90
N ALA A 389 11.38 19.40 -13.04
CA ALA A 389 11.93 20.13 -11.90
C ALA A 389 10.85 20.72 -10.99
N GLU A 390 9.65 20.97 -11.52
CA GLU A 390 8.49 21.50 -10.80
C GLU A 390 7.97 20.54 -9.71
N PHE A 391 8.35 19.26 -9.75
CA PHE A 391 8.04 18.30 -8.69
C PHE A 391 8.96 18.45 -7.47
N PHE A 392 10.13 19.07 -7.65
CA PHE A 392 11.20 19.15 -6.65
C PHE A 392 11.51 20.57 -6.20
N ILE A 393 11.26 21.56 -7.05
CA ILE A 393 11.47 22.98 -6.77
C ILE A 393 10.12 23.68 -6.74
N HIS A 394 9.86 24.42 -5.67
CA HIS A 394 8.59 25.08 -5.45
C HIS A 394 8.41 26.23 -6.45
N THR A 395 7.43 26.09 -7.34
CA THR A 395 7.06 27.05 -8.38
C THR A 395 5.54 27.25 -8.44
N ALA A 396 5.05 28.19 -9.24
CA ALA A 396 3.62 28.32 -9.54
C ALA A 396 3.01 27.08 -10.26
N LYS A 397 3.85 26.19 -10.82
CA LYS A 397 3.44 24.95 -11.51
C LYS A 397 3.62 23.71 -10.62
N THR A 398 3.91 23.88 -9.34
CA THR A 398 4.03 22.77 -8.40
C THR A 398 2.72 21.97 -8.40
N PRO A 399 2.78 20.62 -8.46
CA PRO A 399 1.58 19.79 -8.35
C PRO A 399 0.78 20.07 -7.08
N ARG A 400 -0.55 19.96 -7.17
CA ARG A 400 -1.49 20.20 -6.04
C ARG A 400 -1.64 18.99 -5.13
N PHE A 401 -0.52 18.49 -4.65
CA PHE A 401 -0.43 17.50 -3.58
C PHE A 401 0.82 17.80 -2.75
N ALA A 402 0.98 17.12 -1.61
CA ALA A 402 2.09 17.37 -0.68
C ALA A 402 3.44 17.56 -1.41
N PHE A 403 4.08 18.71 -1.21
CA PHE A 403 5.29 19.07 -1.95
C PHE A 403 6.52 18.26 -1.48
N PHE A 404 7.35 17.82 -2.44
CA PHE A 404 8.54 17.01 -2.16
C PHE A 404 9.52 17.72 -1.21
N GLY A 405 9.82 18.99 -1.48
CA GLY A 405 10.73 19.78 -0.65
C GLY A 405 10.23 19.96 0.78
N ALA A 406 8.91 20.04 1.01
CA ALA A 406 8.36 20.11 2.35
C ALA A 406 8.65 18.83 3.15
N ALA A 407 8.52 17.65 2.53
CA ALA A 407 8.86 16.37 3.14
C ALA A 407 10.37 16.24 3.41
N ALA A 408 11.22 16.59 2.43
CA ALA A 408 12.67 16.62 2.61
C ALA A 408 13.10 17.55 3.75
N ARG A 409 12.51 18.75 3.83
CA ARG A 409 12.78 19.73 4.89
C ARG A 409 12.41 19.20 6.26
N ARG A 410 11.26 18.52 6.41
CA ARG A 410 10.88 17.87 7.68
C ARG A 410 11.93 16.84 8.11
N ARG A 411 12.42 16.03 7.18
CA ARG A 411 13.46 15.03 7.49
C ARG A 411 14.78 15.67 7.92
N PHE A 412 15.27 16.67 7.20
CA PHE A 412 16.48 17.42 7.60
C PHE A 412 16.31 18.10 8.97
N ASN A 413 15.15 18.71 9.23
CA ASN A 413 14.88 19.34 10.52
C ASN A 413 14.81 18.34 11.67
N ALA A 414 14.31 17.12 11.42
CA ALA A 414 14.32 16.05 12.43
C ALA A 414 15.76 15.65 12.79
N ILE A 415 16.64 15.52 11.79
CA ILE A 415 18.07 15.22 12.00
C ILE A 415 18.75 16.37 12.78
N LEU A 416 18.48 17.63 12.43
CA LEU A 416 19.07 18.78 13.14
C LEU A 416 18.63 18.91 14.60
N LYS A 417 17.44 18.42 14.94
CA LYS A 417 16.89 18.42 16.30
C LYS A 417 17.33 17.23 17.13
N ASP A 418 17.92 16.20 16.52
CA ASP A 418 18.44 15.04 17.24
C ASP A 418 19.73 15.43 17.98
N PRO A 419 19.77 15.40 19.32
CA PRO A 419 20.98 15.73 20.09
C PRO A 419 22.15 14.81 19.73
N LYS A 420 21.90 13.56 19.30
CA LYS A 420 22.96 12.63 18.87
C LYS A 420 23.60 13.00 17.52
N ALA A 421 22.91 13.81 16.70
CA ALA A 421 23.48 14.33 15.45
C ALA A 421 24.40 15.54 15.68
N GLN A 422 24.43 16.10 16.90
CA GLN A 422 25.30 17.21 17.30
C GLN A 422 26.52 16.77 18.13
N GLU A 423 26.53 15.54 18.64
CA GLU A 423 27.65 14.94 19.36
C GLU A 423 28.54 14.09 18.43
N ASN A 424 29.85 14.37 18.40
CA ASN A 424 30.82 13.43 17.85
C ASN A 424 30.88 12.20 18.77
N PRO A 425 30.75 10.95 18.28
CA PRO A 425 30.87 9.79 19.14
C PRO A 425 32.33 9.64 19.60
N ALA A 426 32.57 9.94 20.88
CA ALA A 426 33.71 9.38 21.59
C ALA A 426 33.64 7.84 21.48
N MET A 427 34.81 7.20 21.38
CA MET A 427 34.96 5.79 21.06
C MET A 427 34.13 4.85 21.96
N ASN A 428 32.98 4.38 21.48
CA ASN A 428 32.59 2.96 21.43
C ASN A 428 31.15 2.77 20.89
N GLU A 429 31.03 1.78 20.00
CA GLU A 429 29.81 1.12 19.48
C GLU A 429 28.87 1.89 18.50
N LYS A 430 28.75 1.32 17.29
CA LYS A 430 27.95 1.74 16.10
C LYS A 430 28.28 3.12 15.50
N LYS A 431 29.48 3.24 14.91
CA LYS A 431 30.03 4.46 14.29
C LYS A 431 29.41 4.93 12.96
N THR A 432 28.62 4.12 12.25
CA THR A 432 28.20 4.44 10.87
C THR A 432 27.10 5.51 10.83
N ASP A 433 26.04 5.38 11.63
CA ASP A 433 24.84 6.24 11.50
C ASP A 433 25.04 7.70 11.96
N ALA A 434 25.91 7.94 12.96
CA ALA A 434 26.13 9.28 13.52
C ALA A 434 27.01 10.16 12.62
N VAL A 435 28.04 9.57 11.99
CA VAL A 435 28.91 10.25 11.02
C VAL A 435 28.11 10.62 9.77
N ASP A 436 27.21 9.74 9.33
CA ASP A 436 26.33 9.98 8.18
C ASP A 436 25.36 11.15 8.45
N ASN A 437 24.73 11.22 9.62
CA ASN A 437 23.78 12.30 9.95
C ASN A 437 24.46 13.69 10.09
N ALA A 438 25.68 13.76 10.60
CA ALA A 438 26.43 15.02 10.69
C ALA A 438 26.78 15.57 9.29
N LEU A 439 27.20 14.71 8.36
CA LEU A 439 27.44 15.09 6.97
C LEU A 439 26.14 15.55 6.29
N VAL A 440 25.04 14.81 6.47
CA VAL A 440 23.70 15.15 5.95
C VAL A 440 23.27 16.55 6.41
N ALA A 441 23.38 16.82 7.72
CA ALA A 441 23.07 18.12 8.29
C ALA A 441 23.96 19.24 7.72
N ARG A 442 25.25 18.96 7.53
CA ARG A 442 26.22 19.92 6.98
C ARG A 442 25.89 20.32 5.56
N VAL A 443 25.63 19.34 4.67
CA VAL A 443 25.27 19.62 3.27
C VAL A 443 23.98 20.45 3.22
N TYR A 444 22.99 20.13 4.05
CA TYR A 444 21.76 20.90 4.13
C TYR A 444 21.96 22.36 4.55
N GLN A 445 22.79 22.62 5.57
CA GLN A 445 23.12 23.98 6.00
C GLN A 445 23.90 24.75 4.94
N LEU A 446 24.88 24.11 4.30
CA LEU A 446 25.73 24.72 3.27
C LEU A 446 24.91 25.17 2.06
N ILE A 447 23.99 24.31 1.59
CA ILE A 447 23.06 24.65 0.51
C ILE A 447 22.10 25.75 0.95
N GLY A 448 21.62 25.72 2.19
CA GLY A 448 20.78 26.79 2.75
C GLY A 448 21.46 28.15 2.73
N ALA A 449 22.71 28.22 3.19
CA ALA A 449 23.51 29.44 3.18
C ALA A 449 23.73 29.96 1.75
N TYR A 450 23.98 29.07 0.79
CA TYR A 450 24.07 29.44 -0.64
C TYR A 450 22.77 30.08 -1.14
N VAL A 451 21.62 29.43 -0.91
CA VAL A 451 20.32 29.95 -1.36
C VAL A 451 20.02 31.29 -0.69
N GLU A 452 20.19 31.39 0.64
CA GLU A 452 19.93 32.63 1.38
C GLU A 452 20.82 33.78 0.93
N HIS A 453 22.12 33.54 0.72
CA HIS A 453 23.06 34.56 0.29
C HIS A 453 22.72 35.09 -1.11
N ARG A 454 22.51 34.20 -2.08
CA ARG A 454 22.17 34.58 -3.46
C ARG A 454 20.82 35.27 -3.58
N VAL A 455 19.85 34.87 -2.76
CA VAL A 455 18.55 35.56 -2.70
C VAL A 455 18.72 36.96 -2.11
N HIS A 456 19.46 37.10 -1.01
CA HIS A 456 19.71 38.39 -0.39
C HIS A 456 20.53 39.34 -1.29
N GLU A 457 21.49 38.83 -2.08
CA GLU A 457 22.19 39.64 -3.10
C GLU A 457 21.21 40.24 -4.12
N ARG A 458 20.15 39.50 -4.48
CA ARG A 458 19.16 39.89 -5.49
C ARG A 458 18.06 40.81 -4.94
N THR A 459 17.53 40.52 -3.75
CA THR A 459 16.33 41.20 -3.22
C THR A 459 16.61 42.08 -2.01
N ARG A 460 17.80 41.96 -1.38
CA ARG A 460 18.13 42.55 -0.08
C ARG A 460 17.20 42.12 1.07
N MET A 461 16.43 41.04 0.90
CA MET A 461 15.49 40.51 1.90
C MET A 461 15.93 39.12 2.38
N ARG A 462 15.63 38.77 3.62
CA ARG A 462 15.82 37.41 4.16
C ARG A 462 14.50 36.83 4.65
N ARG A 463 14.38 35.51 4.62
CA ARG A 463 13.16 34.81 5.11
C ARG A 463 12.85 35.10 6.57
N ARG A 464 13.89 35.20 7.40
CA ARG A 464 13.79 35.47 8.83
C ARG A 464 13.28 36.88 9.17
N ASP A 465 13.25 37.78 8.19
CA ASP A 465 12.81 39.16 8.38
C ASP A 465 11.27 39.27 8.40
N PHE A 466 10.57 38.20 8.02
CA PHE A 466 9.11 38.14 7.97
C PHE A 466 8.56 37.40 9.18
N ALA A 467 7.66 38.06 9.92
CA ALA A 467 6.98 37.46 11.06
C ALA A 467 6.01 36.36 10.63
N LYS A 468 5.80 35.40 11.52
CA LYS A 468 4.77 34.36 11.37
C LYS A 468 3.44 34.88 11.91
N ASP A 469 2.36 34.51 11.24
CA ASP A 469 0.98 34.75 11.69
C ASP A 469 0.60 33.84 12.87
N ALA A 470 -0.64 33.98 13.36
CA ALA A 470 -1.19 33.17 14.46
C ALA A 470 -1.23 31.66 14.15
N ASN A 471 -1.16 31.28 12.88
CA ASN A 471 -1.14 29.89 12.41
C ASN A 471 0.30 29.39 12.15
N GLY A 472 1.33 30.22 12.39
CA GLY A 472 2.73 29.89 12.20
C GLY A 472 3.26 30.12 10.77
N HIS A 473 2.50 30.77 9.88
CA HIS A 473 2.88 31.02 8.48
C HIS A 473 3.47 32.41 8.30
N ALA A 474 4.55 32.50 7.53
CA ALA A 474 5.12 33.78 7.12
C ALA A 474 4.61 34.14 5.72
N HIS A 475 4.04 35.34 5.57
CA HIS A 475 3.65 35.85 4.28
C HIS A 475 4.86 36.45 3.56
N TYR A 476 5.38 35.71 2.57
CA TYR A 476 6.53 36.15 1.78
C TYR A 476 6.11 36.98 0.55
N PRO A 477 6.75 38.14 0.28
CA PRO A 477 6.53 38.90 -0.94
C PRO A 477 6.75 38.07 -2.21
N LYS A 478 6.04 38.41 -3.29
CA LYS A 478 6.19 37.76 -4.60
C LYS A 478 7.64 37.80 -5.10
N GLU A 479 8.30 38.94 -4.98
CA GLU A 479 9.70 39.13 -5.39
C GLU A 479 10.66 38.17 -4.66
N LEU A 480 10.50 38.00 -3.34
CA LEU A 480 11.31 37.07 -2.57
C LEU A 480 11.06 35.62 -3.00
N ARG A 481 9.81 35.25 -3.31
CA ARG A 481 9.45 33.92 -3.80
C ARG A 481 10.07 33.62 -5.17
N GLU A 482 9.95 34.54 -6.11
CA GLU A 482 10.54 34.39 -7.45
C GLU A 482 12.07 34.33 -7.39
N ALA A 483 12.70 35.10 -6.49
CA ALA A 483 14.14 35.03 -6.28
C ALA A 483 14.58 33.68 -5.72
N VAL A 484 13.87 33.14 -4.72
CA VAL A 484 14.11 31.81 -4.16
C VAL A 484 13.93 30.73 -5.23
N GLU A 485 12.81 30.77 -5.95
CA GLU A 485 12.53 29.84 -7.05
C GLU A 485 13.67 29.84 -8.06
N LYS A 486 14.06 31.02 -8.54
CA LYS A 486 15.11 31.16 -9.56
C LYS A 486 16.46 30.63 -9.06
N VAL A 487 16.91 31.03 -7.87
CA VAL A 487 18.19 30.59 -7.31
C VAL A 487 18.21 29.07 -7.09
N ALA A 488 17.15 28.51 -6.52
CA ALA A 488 17.06 27.08 -6.25
C ALA A 488 16.94 26.27 -7.55
N LYS A 489 16.12 26.73 -8.52
CA LYS A 489 15.93 26.08 -9.81
C LYS A 489 17.20 26.10 -10.67
N ASP A 490 17.88 27.24 -10.75
CA ASP A 490 19.14 27.38 -11.48
C ASP A 490 20.17 26.37 -10.92
N ALA A 491 20.37 26.36 -9.60
CA ALA A 491 21.31 25.45 -8.97
C ALA A 491 20.91 23.97 -9.11
N PHE A 492 19.62 23.67 -8.98
CA PHE A 492 19.09 22.31 -9.11
C PHE A 492 19.31 21.74 -10.52
N LEU A 493 18.96 22.51 -11.55
CA LEU A 493 19.15 22.10 -12.94
C LEU A 493 20.63 21.94 -13.27
N ALA A 494 21.46 22.83 -12.73
CA ALA A 494 22.90 22.79 -12.93
C ALA A 494 23.53 21.54 -12.27
N MET A 495 23.10 21.15 -11.07
CA MET A 495 23.57 19.90 -10.44
C MET A 495 23.04 18.67 -11.17
N ARG A 496 21.76 18.67 -11.54
CA ARG A 496 21.09 17.54 -12.19
C ARG A 496 21.80 17.11 -13.48
N GLY A 497 22.18 18.08 -14.31
CA GLY A 497 22.75 17.83 -15.64
C GLY A 497 24.24 17.45 -15.65
N ARG A 498 24.93 17.48 -14.51
CA ARG A 498 26.39 17.26 -14.44
C ARG A 498 26.77 15.86 -14.00
N ASN A 499 27.82 15.31 -14.61
CA ASN A 499 28.49 14.09 -14.12
C ASN A 499 29.37 14.41 -12.89
N ASP A 500 29.99 13.39 -12.29
CA ASP A 500 30.71 13.53 -11.01
C ASP A 500 31.79 14.62 -11.03
N ARG A 501 32.65 14.64 -12.06
CA ARG A 501 33.76 15.61 -12.14
C ARG A 501 33.25 17.04 -12.30
N GLU A 502 32.25 17.22 -13.16
CA GLU A 502 31.61 18.51 -13.38
C GLU A 502 30.83 18.96 -12.14
N PHE A 503 30.19 18.03 -11.43
CA PHE A 503 29.47 18.28 -10.20
C PHE A 503 30.43 18.77 -9.11
N ILE A 504 31.57 18.10 -8.90
CA ILE A 504 32.59 18.54 -7.94
C ILE A 504 33.02 19.97 -8.25
N ALA A 505 33.41 20.25 -9.51
CA ALA A 505 33.85 21.58 -9.92
C ALA A 505 32.78 22.65 -9.72
N TYR A 506 31.52 22.33 -10.02
CA TYR A 506 30.39 23.23 -9.77
C TYR A 506 30.14 23.43 -8.27
N PHE A 507 30.18 22.37 -7.48
CA PHE A 507 29.93 22.42 -6.05
C PHE A 507 30.98 23.29 -5.35
N THR A 508 32.27 23.04 -5.60
CA THR A 508 33.36 23.82 -5.02
C THR A 508 33.42 25.25 -5.57
N GLY A 509 33.20 25.43 -6.88
CA GLY A 509 33.33 26.74 -7.53
C GLY A 509 32.13 27.66 -7.36
N THR A 510 30.92 27.11 -7.18
CA THR A 510 29.66 27.89 -7.13
C THR A 510 28.99 27.83 -5.77
N ILE A 511 28.82 26.63 -5.20
CA ILE A 511 28.09 26.49 -3.93
C ILE A 511 28.96 26.97 -2.77
N CYS A 512 30.24 26.60 -2.76
CA CYS A 512 31.20 27.08 -1.77
C CYS A 512 31.74 28.50 -2.05
N SER A 513 31.22 29.21 -3.06
CA SER A 513 31.66 30.57 -3.37
C SER A 513 31.10 31.64 -2.42
N VAL A 514 30.14 31.28 -1.58
CA VAL A 514 29.54 32.18 -0.58
C VAL A 514 30.20 31.94 0.79
N PRO A 515 30.20 32.92 1.71
CA PRO A 515 30.72 32.70 3.06
C PRO A 515 29.97 31.54 3.76
N GLN A 516 30.69 30.49 4.12
CA GLN A 516 30.18 29.32 4.83
C GLN A 516 30.77 29.28 6.25
N PHE A 517 29.93 29.06 7.26
CA PHE A 517 30.41 28.85 8.62
C PHE A 517 30.62 27.35 8.88
N PHE A 518 31.88 26.93 8.94
CA PHE A 518 32.25 25.62 9.47
C PHE A 518 32.57 25.80 10.96
N GLY A 519 31.74 25.23 11.83
CA GLY A 519 31.93 25.35 13.27
C GLY A 519 33.20 24.67 13.78
N ARG A 520 33.70 23.66 13.06
CA ARG A 520 34.93 22.92 13.36
C ARG A 520 35.69 22.57 12.07
N GLN A 521 37.02 22.48 12.14
CA GLN A 521 37.87 22.09 11.00
C GLN A 521 37.58 20.66 10.51
N GLU A 522 37.20 19.76 11.42
CA GLU A 522 36.82 18.37 11.09
C GLU A 522 35.64 18.30 10.13
N ASP A 523 34.65 19.20 10.26
CA ASP A 523 33.47 19.23 9.39
C ASP A 523 33.85 19.48 7.93
N PHE A 524 34.84 20.35 7.70
CA PHE A 524 35.35 20.67 6.37
C PHE A 524 36.12 19.49 5.77
N ILE A 525 36.92 18.79 6.58
CA ILE A 525 37.67 17.61 6.15
C ILE A 525 36.69 16.50 5.75
N THR A 526 35.68 16.20 6.58
CA THR A 526 34.67 15.17 6.31
C THR A 526 33.91 15.44 5.02
N LEU A 527 33.46 16.69 4.79
CA LEU A 527 32.78 17.08 3.56
C LEU A 527 33.70 16.94 2.33
N SER A 528 34.96 17.39 2.45
CA SER A 528 35.92 17.33 1.35
C SER A 528 36.29 15.89 0.98
N GLN A 529 36.44 15.01 1.98
CA GLN A 529 36.67 13.58 1.77
C GLN A 529 35.47 12.92 1.11
N ALA A 530 34.25 13.19 1.59
CA ALA A 530 33.03 12.65 0.99
C ALA A 530 32.85 13.12 -0.46
N LEU A 531 33.13 14.39 -0.76
CA LEU A 531 33.02 14.93 -2.11
C LEU A 531 33.99 14.28 -3.11
N ILE A 532 35.14 13.78 -2.67
CA ILE A 532 36.12 13.06 -3.51
C ILE A 532 35.79 11.58 -3.59
N ALA A 533 35.44 10.96 -2.47
CA ALA A 533 35.23 9.51 -2.38
C ALA A 533 33.87 9.07 -2.93
N ASP A 534 32.81 9.86 -2.70
CA ASP A 534 31.45 9.59 -3.15
C ASP A 534 30.75 10.91 -3.56
N PRO A 535 31.05 11.42 -4.77
CA PRO A 535 30.42 12.64 -5.29
C PRO A 535 28.91 12.50 -5.46
N GLU A 536 28.40 11.28 -5.73
CA GLU A 536 26.98 11.01 -5.89
C GLU A 536 26.22 11.22 -4.57
N LEU A 537 26.76 10.77 -3.44
CA LEU A 537 26.20 11.04 -2.11
C LEU A 537 25.99 12.55 -1.88
N ILE A 538 27.01 13.35 -2.14
CA ILE A 538 26.90 14.81 -1.95
C ILE A 538 25.91 15.41 -2.94
N LYS A 539 25.83 14.90 -4.16
CA LYS A 539 24.85 15.32 -5.16
C LYS A 539 23.42 15.00 -4.72
N ASP A 540 23.15 13.78 -4.26
CA ASP A 540 21.86 13.36 -3.71
C ASP A 540 21.41 14.30 -2.60
N LEU A 541 22.27 14.52 -1.60
CA LEU A 541 21.99 15.39 -0.46
C LEU A 541 21.77 16.85 -0.89
N SER A 542 22.56 17.35 -1.85
CA SER A 542 22.46 18.72 -2.33
C SER A 542 21.16 18.97 -3.08
N MET A 543 20.72 18.02 -3.91
CA MET A 543 19.45 18.13 -4.64
C MET A 543 18.27 18.09 -3.69
N LEU A 544 18.28 17.19 -2.69
CA LEU A 544 17.27 17.16 -1.61
C LEU A 544 17.24 18.47 -0.81
N ALA A 545 18.42 19.01 -0.48
CA ALA A 545 18.53 20.25 0.26
C ALA A 545 18.03 21.46 -0.55
N LEU A 546 18.31 21.52 -1.86
CA LEU A 546 17.78 22.56 -2.74
C LEU A 546 16.26 22.49 -2.82
N SER A 547 15.68 21.29 -2.92
CA SER A 547 14.23 21.10 -2.84
C SER A 547 13.65 21.59 -1.52
N ALA A 548 14.26 21.20 -0.40
CA ALA A 548 13.85 21.61 0.94
C ALA A 548 13.92 23.14 1.14
N HIS A 549 15.00 23.76 0.66
CA HIS A 549 15.19 25.20 0.73
C HIS A 549 14.35 25.95 -0.30
N SER A 550 13.85 25.34 -1.36
CA SER A 550 12.92 26.01 -2.29
C SER A 550 11.52 26.22 -1.68
N TRP A 551 11.12 25.39 -0.71
CA TRP A 551 9.77 25.40 -0.17
C TRP A 551 9.45 26.68 0.61
N MET A 552 8.43 27.40 0.15
CA MET A 552 7.90 28.62 0.76
C MET A 552 6.37 28.49 0.85
N PRO A 553 5.81 28.19 2.03
CA PRO A 553 4.38 27.93 2.17
C PRO A 553 3.54 29.16 1.73
N TYR A 554 2.50 28.95 0.91
CA TYR A 554 1.44 29.95 0.75
C TYR A 554 0.50 29.95 1.95
N GLY A 555 -0.24 31.04 2.14
CA GLY A 555 -1.34 31.10 3.10
C GLY A 555 -2.44 30.05 2.87
N ASP A 556 -2.58 29.54 1.64
CA ASP A 556 -3.55 28.48 1.30
C ASP A 556 -2.94 27.05 1.29
N ASP A 557 -1.60 26.90 1.24
CA ASP A 557 -0.92 25.58 1.31
C ASP A 557 -0.84 25.02 2.74
N ALA A 558 -1.28 25.83 3.72
CA ALA A 558 -1.25 25.54 5.14
C ALA A 558 -2.21 24.43 5.59
N THR A 559 -3.33 24.26 4.88
CA THR A 559 -4.31 23.22 5.16
C THR A 559 -3.75 21.82 4.89
N ASP A 560 -2.86 21.67 3.90
CA ASP A 560 -2.17 20.41 3.61
C ASP A 560 -1.08 20.06 4.63
N ALA A 561 -0.54 21.05 5.34
CA ALA A 561 0.43 20.84 6.42
C ALA A 561 -0.24 20.45 7.76
N GLN A 562 -1.53 20.74 7.92
CA GLN A 562 -2.31 20.49 9.14
C GLN A 562 -3.19 19.23 9.08
N ALA A 563 -3.34 18.60 7.92
CA ALA A 563 -4.05 17.32 7.76
C ALA A 563 -3.20 16.10 8.18
N ASN A 564 -2.55 16.13 9.34
CA ASN A 564 -2.06 14.92 10.02
C ASN A 564 -1.76 15.24 11.50
N PRO A 565 -2.50 14.68 12.47
CA PRO A 565 -1.93 14.41 13.78
C PRO A 565 -0.74 13.44 13.69
#